data_AF-A0A1F3WVP0-F1
#
_entry.id   AF-A0A1F3WVP0-F1
#
_cell.length_a   1.000
_cell.length_b   1.000
_cell.length_c   1.000
_cell.angle_alpha   90.00
_cell.angle_beta   90.00
_cell.angle_gamma   90.00
#
_symmetry.space_group_name_H-M   'P 1'
#
loop_
_entity.id
_entity.type
_entity.pdbx_description
1 polymer ?
#
loop_
_entity_poly.entity_id
_entity_poly.type
_entity_poly.pdbx_seq_one_letter_code
_entity_poly.pdbx_strand_id
1 'polypeptide(L)'
;MGTLTLRLPEKLDQQLTVLAAQTHQNRSELARTALEKFVRDQERKRFMDALVSEAKAAYADESFRREAREIAEDFLPLDNEALDIAEGRKPGDPEPEKWWK
;
A
#
# COMPACT_ATOMS: atom_id res chain seq x y z
N MET A 1 -17.03 11.89 -23.03
CA MET A 1 -15.63 12.40 -23.07
C MET A 1 -15.67 13.90 -22.91
N GLY A 2 -14.92 14.47 -21.97
CA GLY A 2 -14.78 15.92 -21.80
C GLY A 2 -13.43 16.40 -22.35
N THR A 3 -13.38 17.64 -22.82
CA THR A 3 -12.13 18.28 -23.26
C THR A 3 -11.56 19.10 -22.11
N LEU A 4 -10.28 18.89 -21.81
CA LEU A 4 -9.56 19.62 -20.78
C LEU A 4 -8.40 20.38 -21.44
N THR A 5 -8.43 21.71 -21.37
CA THR A 5 -7.32 22.56 -21.84
C THR A 5 -6.47 22.97 -20.65
N LEU A 6 -5.22 22.49 -20.60
CA LEU A 6 -4.27 22.78 -19.53
C LEU A 6 -3.11 23.59 -20.06
N ARG A 7 -2.69 24.61 -19.31
CA ARG A 7 -1.43 25.30 -19.55
C ARG A 7 -0.36 24.65 -18.69
N LEU A 8 0.63 24.04 -19.34
CA LEU A 8 1.73 23.38 -18.66
C LEU A 8 2.94 24.31 -18.56
N PRO A 9 3.73 24.24 -17.47
CA PRO A 9 5.05 24.83 -17.43
C PRO A 9 5.91 24.27 -18.56
N GLU A 10 6.73 25.12 -19.18
CA GLU A 10 7.51 24.79 -20.37
C GLU A 10 8.42 23.57 -20.18
N LYS A 11 9.03 23.45 -18.99
CA LYS A 11 9.82 22.27 -18.60
C LYS A 11 9.02 20.97 -18.64
N LEU A 12 7.78 20.97 -18.13
CA LEU A 12 6.94 19.79 -18.09
C LEU A 12 6.45 19.42 -19.50
N ASP A 13 6.20 20.42 -20.34
CA ASP A 13 5.82 20.23 -21.75
C ASP A 13 6.93 19.54 -22.55
N GLN A 14 8.18 19.97 -22.35
CA GLN A 14 9.36 19.34 -22.93
C GLN A 14 9.53 17.89 -22.44
N GLN A 15 9.39 17.65 -21.14
CA GLN A 15 9.46 16.30 -20.57
C GLN A 15 8.40 15.36 -21.14
N LEU A 16 7.16 15.82 -21.28
CA LEU A 16 6.08 15.04 -21.90
C LEU A 16 6.37 14.73 -23.37
N THR A 17 6.96 15.68 -24.10
CA THR A 17 7.33 15.49 -25.52
C THR A 17 8.42 14.44 -25.67
N VAL A 18 9.46 14.47 -24.81
CA VAL A 18 10.51 13.45 -24.79
C VAL A 18 9.95 12.08 -24.42
N LEU A 19 9.10 12.01 -23.39
CA LEU A 19 8.49 10.76 -22.95
C LEU A 19 7.59 10.15 -24.04
N ALA A 20 6.77 10.98 -24.70
CA ALA A 20 5.94 10.59 -25.84
C ALA A 20 6.76 9.96 -26.97
N ALA A 21 7.90 10.57 -27.30
CA ALA A 21 8.80 10.04 -28.32
C ALA A 21 9.40 8.68 -27.93
N GLN A 22 9.73 8.49 -26.65
CA GLN A 22 10.32 7.24 -26.14
C GLN A 22 9.31 6.10 -26.01
N THR A 23 8.06 6.40 -25.65
CA THR A 23 7.01 5.40 -25.45
C THR A 23 6.16 5.16 -26.70
N HIS A 24 6.42 5.88 -27.80
CA HIS A 24 5.61 5.87 -29.02
C HIS A 24 4.13 6.19 -28.77
N GLN A 25 3.84 7.04 -27.79
CA GLN A 25 2.49 7.44 -27.39
C GLN A 25 2.24 8.92 -27.65
N ASN A 26 0.97 9.30 -27.79
CA ASN A 26 0.62 10.71 -27.92
C ASN A 26 0.70 11.43 -26.57
N ARG A 27 1.11 12.71 -26.58
CA ARG A 27 1.17 13.56 -25.39
C ARG A 27 -0.15 13.56 -24.59
N SER A 28 -1.28 13.63 -25.30
CA SER A 28 -2.61 13.63 -24.68
C SER A 28 -2.97 12.29 -24.02
N GLU A 29 -2.45 11.17 -24.55
CA GLU A 29 -2.65 9.85 -23.95
C GLU A 29 -1.81 9.70 -22.68
N LEU A 30 -0.53 10.08 -22.73
CA LEU A 30 0.33 10.11 -21.55
C LEU A 30 -0.24 11.00 -20.44
N ALA A 31 -0.71 12.19 -20.78
CA ALA A 31 -1.35 13.09 -19.83
C ALA A 31 -2.61 12.46 -19.22
N ARG A 32 -3.45 11.81 -20.03
CA ARG A 32 -4.65 11.11 -19.55
C ARG A 32 -4.30 9.98 -18.60
N THR A 33 -3.37 9.10 -18.98
CA THR A 33 -2.95 7.97 -18.14
C THR A 33 -2.32 8.44 -16.82
N ALA A 34 -1.51 9.50 -16.87
CA ALA A 34 -0.94 10.10 -15.67
C ALA A 34 -2.02 10.68 -14.75
N LEU A 35 -3.02 11.36 -15.30
CA LEU A 35 -4.15 11.92 -14.56
C LEU A 35 -5.03 10.82 -13.95
N GLU A 36 -5.35 9.77 -14.70
CA GLU A 36 -6.11 8.61 -14.19
C GLU A 36 -5.39 7.94 -13.03
N LYS A 37 -4.07 7.71 -13.17
CA LYS A 37 -3.25 7.16 -12.10
C LYS A 37 -3.24 8.08 -10.89
N PHE A 38 -3.04 9.38 -11.09
CA PHE A 38 -3.00 10.36 -10.01
C PHE A 38 -4.31 10.41 -9.23
N VAL A 39 -5.46 10.45 -9.92
CA VAL A 39 -6.78 10.45 -9.27
C VAL A 39 -6.95 9.18 -8.43
N ARG A 40 -6.67 8.00 -9.01
CA ARG A 40 -6.76 6.73 -8.28
C ARG A 40 -5.83 6.69 -7.07
N ASP A 41 -4.60 7.19 -7.22
CA ASP A 41 -3.63 7.22 -6.12
C ASP A 41 -4.08 8.19 -5.01
N GLN A 42 -4.70 9.33 -5.35
CA GLN A 42 -5.28 10.26 -4.38
C GLN A 42 -6.48 9.66 -3.64
N GLU A 43 -7.38 8.96 -4.34
CA GLU A 43 -8.51 8.28 -3.72
C GLU A 43 -8.05 7.19 -2.76
N ARG A 44 -7.12 6.34 -3.21
CA ARG A 44 -6.50 5.32 -2.35
C ARG A 44 -5.83 5.96 -1.14
N LYS A 45 -5.07 7.04 -1.34
CA LYS A 45 -4.41 7.76 -0.25
C LYS A 45 -5.42 8.26 0.77
N ARG A 46 -6.49 8.94 0.33
CA ARG A 46 -7.53 9.46 1.22
C ARG A 46 -8.21 8.34 2.01
N PHE A 47 -8.52 7.23 1.35
CA PHE A 47 -9.10 6.06 2.01
C PHE A 47 -8.16 5.49 3.08
N MET A 48 -6.89 5.27 2.75
CA MET A 48 -5.90 4.75 3.69
C MET A 48 -5.64 5.72 4.84
N ASP A 49 -5.55 7.02 4.56
CA ASP A 49 -5.37 8.05 5.59
C ASP A 49 -6.56 8.07 6.56
N ALA A 50 -7.79 7.91 6.06
CA ALA A 50 -8.99 7.77 6.90
C ALA A 50 -8.97 6.48 7.74
N LEU A 51 -8.63 5.34 7.13
CA LEU A 51 -8.52 4.06 7.83
C LEU A 51 -7.48 4.11 8.97
N VAL A 52 -6.30 4.69 8.69
CA VAL A 52 -5.24 4.86 9.70
C VAL A 52 -5.69 5.80 10.82
N SER A 53 -6.42 6.87 10.50
CA SER A 53 -6.97 7.77 11.50
C SER A 53 -7.97 7.06 12.42
N GLU A 54 -8.89 6.29 11.85
CA GLU A 54 -9.88 5.50 12.60
C GLU A 54 -9.21 4.47 13.50
N ALA A 55 -8.25 3.70 12.96
CA ALA A 55 -7.51 2.72 13.73
C ALA A 55 -6.75 3.36 14.90
N LYS A 56 -6.09 4.51 14.67
CA LYS A 56 -5.40 5.25 15.74
C LYS A 56 -6.38 5.74 16.81
N ALA A 57 -7.57 6.18 16.44
CA ALA A 57 -8.60 6.58 17.39
C ALA A 57 -9.10 5.38 18.21
N ALA A 58 -9.37 4.24 17.57
CA ALA A 58 -9.79 3.01 18.24
C ALA A 58 -8.72 2.51 19.23
N TYR A 59 -7.46 2.42 18.80
CA TYR A 59 -6.35 1.98 19.67
C TYR A 59 -5.92 3.01 20.71
N ALA A 60 -6.44 4.25 20.68
CA ALA A 60 -6.26 5.17 21.81
C ALA A 60 -7.02 4.66 23.05
N ASP A 61 -8.07 3.87 22.88
CA ASP A 61 -8.80 3.21 23.97
C ASP A 61 -8.01 2.00 24.51
N GLU A 62 -7.76 2.00 25.83
CA GLU A 62 -7.06 0.92 26.52
C GLU A 62 -7.86 -0.39 26.52
N SER A 63 -9.19 -0.32 26.56
CA SER A 63 -10.04 -1.52 26.54
C SER A 63 -9.92 -2.26 25.21
N PHE A 64 -9.96 -1.51 24.11
CA PHE A 64 -9.79 -2.04 22.76
C PHE A 64 -8.38 -2.59 22.54
N ARG A 65 -7.34 -1.91 23.05
CA ARG A 65 -5.96 -2.42 23.04
C ARG A 65 -5.82 -3.74 23.80
N ARG A 66 -6.45 -3.85 24.96
CA ARG A 66 -6.40 -5.07 25.78
C ARG A 66 -7.08 -6.23 25.05
N GLU A 67 -8.29 -6.02 24.54
CA GLU A 67 -9.01 -7.05 23.78
C GLU A 67 -8.24 -7.51 22.53
N ALA A 68 -7.70 -6.57 21.75
CA ALA A 68 -6.86 -6.91 20.59
C ALA A 68 -5.62 -7.71 20.98
N ARG A 69 -5.03 -7.44 22.15
CA ARG A 69 -3.89 -8.18 22.68
C ARG A 69 -4.29 -9.58 23.13
N GLU A 70 -5.42 -9.73 23.83
CA GLU A 70 -5.94 -11.03 24.25
C GLU A 70 -6.20 -11.92 23.03
N ILE A 71 -6.82 -11.38 21.97
CA ILE A 71 -7.00 -12.10 20.70
C ILE A 71 -5.65 -12.51 20.11
N ALA A 72 -4.66 -11.60 20.06
CA ALA A 72 -3.35 -11.93 19.52
C ALA A 72 -2.63 -13.02 20.33
N GLU A 73 -2.77 -13.00 21.66
CA GLU A 73 -2.18 -14.00 22.56
C GLU A 73 -2.86 -15.37 22.40
N ASP A 74 -4.18 -15.40 22.24
CA ASP A 74 -4.96 -16.64 22.03
C ASP A 74 -4.63 -17.32 20.68
N PHE A 75 -4.35 -16.54 19.63
CA PHE A 75 -4.06 -17.05 18.29
C PHE A 75 -2.58 -17.33 18.04
N LEU A 76 -1.68 -16.82 18.87
CA LEU A 76 -0.23 -17.01 18.71
C LEU A 76 0.20 -18.49 18.53
N PRO A 77 -0.33 -19.47 19.30
CA PRO A 77 0.00 -20.88 19.08
C PRO A 77 -0.45 -21.39 17.71
N LEU A 78 -1.66 -21.02 17.28
CA LEU A 78 -2.25 -21.45 16.01
C LEU A 78 -1.49 -20.85 14.82
N ASP A 79 -1.09 -19.59 14.91
CA ASP A 79 -0.31 -18.91 13.88
C ASP A 79 1.09 -19.53 13.74
N ASN A 80 1.72 -19.89 14.85
CA ASN A 80 3.01 -20.58 14.85
C ASN A 80 2.90 -22.00 14.27
N GLU A 81 1.87 -22.76 14.64
CA GLU A 81 1.61 -24.08 14.07
C GLU A 81 1.36 -24.01 12.56
N ALA A 82 0.57 -23.04 12.11
CA ALA A 82 0.32 -22.82 10.69
C ALA A 82 1.61 -22.44 9.93
N LEU A 83 2.47 -21.62 10.53
CA LEU A 83 3.76 -21.25 9.97
C LEU A 83 4.71 -22.46 9.88
N ASP A 84 4.80 -23.27 10.93
CA ASP A 84 5.61 -24.49 10.95
C ASP A 84 5.16 -25.47 9.85
N ILE A 85 3.85 -25.64 9.65
CA ILE A 85 3.31 -26.46 8.56
C ILE A 85 3.70 -25.88 7.19
N ALA A 86 3.56 -24.57 6.99
CA ALA A 86 3.87 -23.91 5.72
C ALA A 86 5.38 -23.99 5.38
N GLU A 87 6.23 -23.95 6.40
CA GLU A 87 7.68 -24.09 6.25
C GLU A 87 8.17 -25.55 6.29
N GLY A 88 7.27 -26.51 6.50
CA GLY A 88 7.58 -27.94 6.55
C GLY A 88 8.38 -28.36 7.80
N ARG A 89 8.34 -27.55 8.87
CA ARG A 89 8.99 -27.84 10.15
C ARG A 89 8.19 -28.89 10.92
N LYS A 90 8.88 -29.74 11.67
CA LYS A 90 8.26 -30.75 12.53
C LYS A 90 8.23 -30.26 13.99
N PRO A 91 7.25 -30.70 14.79
CA PRO A 91 7.24 -30.43 16.23
C PRO A 91 8.56 -30.88 16.87
N GLY A 92 9.34 -29.93 17.39
CA GLY A 92 10.65 -30.19 18.02
C GLY A 92 11.88 -29.82 17.17
N ASP A 93 11.71 -29.32 15.94
CA ASP A 93 12.82 -28.70 15.20
C ASP A 93 13.29 -27.41 15.91
N PRO A 94 14.60 -27.12 15.94
CA PRO A 94 15.12 -25.93 16.59
C PRO A 94 14.61 -24.66 15.89
N GLU A 95 14.27 -23.64 16.68
CA GLU A 95 13.90 -22.33 16.13
C GLU A 95 15.00 -21.81 15.19
N PRO A 96 14.65 -21.35 13.98
CA PRO A 96 15.63 -20.79 13.06
C PRO A 96 16.28 -19.54 13.68
N GLU A 97 17.58 -19.35 13.40
CA GLU A 97 18.28 -18.15 13.83
C GLU A 97 17.56 -16.89 13.31
N LYS A 98 17.35 -15.92 14.21
CA LYS A 98 16.69 -14.65 13.88
C LYS A 98 17.44 -13.96 12.75
N TRP A 99 16.83 -13.86 11.57
CA TRP A 99 17.42 -13.21 10.40
C TRP A 99 17.43 -11.67 10.50
N TRP A 100 16.69 -11.11 11.45
CA TRP A 100 16.66 -9.69 11.75
C TRP A 100 17.49 -9.37 13.01
N LYS A 101 18.64 -8.72 12.79
CA LYS A 101 19.37 -7.95 13.80
C LYS A 101 19.69 -6.58 13.22
#